data_AF-A0A842SFS7-F1
#
_entry.id   AF-A0A842SFS7-F1
#
_cell.length_a   1.000
_cell.length_b   1.000
_cell.length_c   1.000
_cell.angle_alpha   90.00
_cell.angle_beta   90.00
_cell.angle_gamma   90.00
#
_symmetry.space_group_name_H-M   'P 1'
#
loop_
_entity.id
_entity.type
_entity.pdbx_description
1 polymer ?
#
loop_
_entity_poly.entity_id
_entity_poly.type
_entity_poly.pdbx_seq_one_letter_code
_entity_poly.pdbx_strand_id
1 'polypeptide(L)' 'MKIFLDTAEISEIKKYIHLIDGITTNPSLVKKSGRNFKEVCTE' A
#
# COMPACT_ATOMS: atom_id res chain seq x y z
N MET A 1 5.60 19.48 -1.07
CA MET A 1 5.24 18.47 -2.07
C MET A 1 5.14 17.14 -1.34
N LYS A 2 4.10 16.34 -1.59
CA LYS A 2 3.94 15.02 -0.95
C LYS A 2 4.05 13.92 -2.01
N ILE A 3 4.72 12.82 -1.69
CA ILE A 3 4.90 11.66 -2.55
C ILE A 3 4.14 10.48 -1.95
N PHE A 4 3.27 9.87 -2.75
CA PHE A 4 2.51 8.68 -2.35
C PHE A 4 2.87 7.50 -3.25
N LEU A 5 2.99 6.32 -2.65
CA LEU A 5 3.20 5.06 -3.37
C LEU A 5 1.87 4.33 -3.53
N ASP A 6 1.53 3.92 -4.75
CA ASP A 6 0.31 3.13 -5.01
C ASP A 6 0.62 1.64 -5.04
N THR A 7 0.49 0.97 -3.89
CA THR A 7 0.82 -0.46 -3.79
C THR A 7 0.09 -1.14 -2.62
N ALA A 8 0.04 -2.47 -2.65
CA ALA A 8 -0.34 -3.31 -1.52
C ALA A 8 0.80 -4.25 -1.08
N GLU A 9 1.96 -4.17 -1.75
CA GLU A 9 3.10 -5.06 -1.53
C GLU A 9 4.01 -4.54 -0.42
N ILE A 10 4.10 -5.30 0.67
CA ILE A 10 4.89 -4.92 1.86
C ILE A 10 6.39 -4.78 1.53
N SER A 11 6.90 -5.60 0.61
CA SER A 11 8.30 -5.54 0.18
C SER A 11 8.64 -4.22 -0.50
N GLU A 12 7.74 -3.72 -1.35
CA GLU A 12 7.88 -2.45 -2.06
C GLU A 12 7.76 -1.26 -1.09
N ILE A 13 6.77 -1.32 -0.18
CA ILE A 13 6.59 -0.33 0.86
C ILE A 13 7.87 -0.18 1.70
N LYS A 14 8.42 -1.29 2.20
CA LYS A 14 9.66 -1.27 3.00
C LYS A 14 10.84 -0.65 2.25
N LYS A 15 10.90 -0.84 0.93
CA LYS A 15 11.95 -0.27 0.09
C LYS A 15 11.87 1.25 -0.01
N TYR A 16 10.67 1.81 -0.09
CA TYR A 16 10.46 3.24 -0.35
C TYR A 16 9.92 4.05 0.83
N ILE A 17 9.69 3.42 1.99
CA ILE A 17 9.11 4.07 3.19
C ILE A 17 9.84 5.35 3.62
N HIS A 18 11.13 5.47 3.31
CA HIS A 18 11.96 6.63 3.67
C HIS A 18 11.88 7.79 2.65
N LEU A 19 11.17 7.61 1.53
CA LEU A 19 11.03 8.59 0.44
C LEU A 19 9.58 9.01 0.20
N ILE A 20 8.61 8.40 0.88
CA ILE A 20 7.18 8.59 0.65
C ILE A 20 6.49 9.10 1.91
N ASP A 21 5.51 9.97 1.73
CA ASP A 21 4.68 10.53 2.80
C ASP A 21 3.50 9.62 3.16
N GLY A 22 3.21 8.63 2.32
CA GLY A 22 2.12 7.69 2.54
C GLY A 22 1.94 6.71 1.40
N ILE A 23 0.93 5.87 1.55
CA ILE A 23 0.57 4.81 0.61
C ILE A 23 -0.88 5.01 0.22
N THR A 24 -1.17 4.88 -1.07
CA THR A 24 -2.53 4.68 -1.57
C THR A 24 -2.68 3.23 -1.98
N THR A 25 -3.90 2.71 -1.87
CA THR A 25 -4.19 1.36 -2.33
C THR A 25 -5.63 1.28 -2.81
N ASN A 26 -5.94 0.18 -3.50
CA ASN A 26 -7.29 -0.10 -3.99
C ASN A 26 -7.58 -1.61 -3.87
N PRO A 27 -8.85 -2.03 -3.93
CA PRO A 27 -9.22 -3.44 -3.79
C PRO A 27 -8.53 -4.37 -4.79
N SER A 28 -8.22 -3.90 -6.00
CA SER A 28 -7.54 -4.69 -7.04
C SER A 28 -6.10 -5.03 -6.66
N LEU A 29 -5.35 -4.05 -6.13
CA LEU A 29 -3.98 -4.26 -5.66
C LEU A 29 -3.95 -5.18 -4.44
N VAL A 30 -4.86 -4.97 -3.50
CA VAL A 30 -4.93 -5.82 -2.29
C VAL A 30 -5.28 -7.27 -2.67
N LYS A 31 -6.21 -7.47 -3.61
CA LYS A 31 -6.52 -8.82 -4.13
C LYS A 31 -5.31 -9.49 -4.79
N LYS A 32 -4.49 -8.75 -5.54
CA LYS A 32 -3.26 -9.26 -6.16
C LYS A 32 -2.20 -9.65 -5.12
N SER A 33 -2.12 -8.93 -4.00
CA SER A 33 -1.24 -9.27 -2.87
C SER A 33 -1.69 -10.50 -2.07
N GLY A 34 -2.85 -11.08 -2.38
CA GLY A 34 -3.41 -12.25 -1.68
C GLY A 34 -3.98 -11.94 -0.29
N ARG A 35 -4.18 -10.67 0.05
CA ARG A 35 -4.69 -10.22 1.35
C ARG A 35 -6.17 -9.85 1.29
N ASN A 36 -6.84 -9.89 2.43
CA ASN A 36 -8.22 -9.43 2.56
C ASN A 36 -8.27 -7.90 2.69
N PHE A 37 -9.03 -7.23 1.82
CA PHE A 37 -9.15 -5.77 1.82
C PHE A 37 -9.65 -5.21 3.15
N LYS A 38 -10.60 -5.87 3.82
CA LYS A 38 -11.14 -5.42 5.11
C LYS A 38 -10.13 -5.51 6.25
N GLU A 39 -9.12 -6.37 6.12
CA GLU A 39 -8.04 -6.49 7.11
C GLU A 39 -6.93 -5.47 6.84
N VAL A 40 -6.74 -5.06 5.58
CA VAL A 40 -5.70 -4.11 5.17
C VAL A 40 -6.16 -2.66 5.36
N CYS A 41 -7.41 -2.36 5.05
CA CYS A 41 -8.02 -1.04 5.20
C CYS A 41 -9.11 -1.12 6.28
N THR A 42 -8.74 -0.82 7.53
CA THR A 42 -9.64 -0.67 8.67
C THR A 42 -9.92 0.81 8.95
N GLU A 43 -10.99 1.09 9.70
CA GLU A 43 -11.36 2.45 10.16
C GLU A 43 -10.35 3.04 11.14
#